data_AF-A0A9D1B4N8-F1
#
_entry.id   AF-A0A9D1B4N8-F1
#
_cell.length_a   1.000
_cell.length_b   1.000
_cell.length_c   1.000
_cell.angle_alpha   90.00
_cell.angle_beta   90.00
_cell.angle_gamma   90.00
#
_symmetry.space_group_name_H-M   'P 1'
#
loop_
_entity.id
_entity.type
_entity.pdbx_description
1 polymer ?
#
loop_
_entity_poly.entity_id
_entity_poly.type
_entity_poly.pdbx_seq_one_letter_code
_entity_poly.pdbx_strand_id
1 'polypeptide(L)'
;MMQSIILPVLIPLVAGFLMLFARAGGLPLQRALNLLTTITLVVISVGLLMHAADGSYGVYTLGNWAAPFGIVLVLDRLSAMMVLLTMLLALGALWYAISTDIDRKGAHFHVLFQFQLLGLNGA
;
A
#
# COMPACT_ATOMS: atom_id res chain seq x y z
N MET A 1 12.38 -11.25 7.62
CA MET A 1 12.56 -10.55 6.32
C MET A 1 11.50 -10.98 5.31
N MET A 2 11.23 -12.27 5.07
CA MET A 2 10.15 -12.70 4.15
C MET A 2 8.74 -12.18 4.48
N GLN A 3 8.46 -11.87 5.76
CA GLN A 3 7.18 -11.28 6.17
C GLN A 3 6.94 -9.87 5.62
N SER A 4 7.96 -9.13 5.17
CA SER A 4 7.74 -7.77 4.64
C SER A 4 7.00 -7.77 3.31
N ILE A 5 6.94 -8.91 2.60
CA ILE A 5 6.27 -9.07 1.30
C ILE A 5 4.77 -8.77 1.40
N ILE A 6 4.13 -9.06 2.54
CA ILE A 6 2.69 -8.81 2.72
C ILE A 6 2.37 -7.34 3.07
N LEU A 7 3.36 -6.55 3.52
CA LEU A 7 3.12 -5.21 4.05
C LEU A 7 2.45 -4.25 3.04
N PRO A 8 2.81 -4.25 1.74
CA PRO A 8 2.15 -3.40 0.75
C PRO A 8 0.64 -3.68 0.60
N VAL A 9 0.16 -4.85 1.01
CA VAL A 9 -1.26 -5.22 1.02
C VAL A 9 -1.87 -4.94 2.39
N LEU A 10 -1.20 -5.33 3.47
CA LEU A 10 -1.77 -5.27 4.82
C LEU A 10 -1.86 -3.82 5.36
N ILE A 11 -0.88 -2.97 5.06
CA ILE A 11 -0.87 -1.57 5.51
C ILE A 11 -2.06 -0.78 4.94
N PRO A 12 -2.33 -0.76 3.62
CA PRO A 12 -3.48 -0.04 3.09
C PRO A 12 -4.82 -0.62 3.59
N LEU A 13 -4.90 -1.93 3.85
CA LEU A 13 -6.09 -2.55 4.48
C LEU A 13 -6.38 -1.89 5.83
N VAL A 14 -5.39 -1.93 6.72
CA VAL A 14 -5.52 -1.41 8.09
C VAL A 14 -5.74 0.10 8.06
N ALA A 15 -5.00 0.83 7.23
CA ALA A 15 -5.13 2.27 7.09
C ALA A 15 -6.52 2.68 6.57
N GLY A 16 -7.08 1.95 5.60
CA GLY A 16 -8.45 2.14 5.13
C GLY A 16 -9.48 2.01 6.25
N PHE A 17 -9.36 0.98 7.08
CA PHE A 17 -10.22 0.82 8.27
C PHE A 17 -10.02 1.93 9.30
N LEU A 18 -8.77 2.29 9.62
CA LEU A 18 -8.49 3.38 10.56
C LEU A 18 -9.07 4.72 10.08
N MET A 19 -9.02 5.00 8.78
CA MET A 19 -9.60 6.22 8.19
C MET A 19 -11.12 6.27 8.27
N LEU A 20 -11.82 5.13 8.27
CA LEU A 20 -13.26 5.09 8.53
C LEU A 20 -13.60 5.66 9.91
N PHE A 21 -12.83 5.28 10.94
CA PHE A 21 -13.01 5.80 12.30
C PHE A 21 -12.50 7.24 12.44
N ALA A 22 -11.41 7.60 11.76
CA ALA A 22 -10.84 8.95 11.77
C ALA A 22 -11.76 10.01 11.13
N ARG A 23 -12.88 9.62 10.50
CA ARG A 23 -13.92 10.54 10.02
C ARG A 23 -14.47 11.44 11.13
N ALA A 24 -14.57 10.93 12.36
CA ALA A 24 -15.01 11.73 13.51
C ALA A 24 -14.04 12.87 13.83
N GLY A 25 -12.74 12.71 13.53
CA GLY A 25 -11.71 13.73 13.71
C GLY A 25 -11.58 14.72 12.54
N GLY A 26 -12.43 14.59 11.51
CA GLY A 26 -12.47 15.49 10.36
C GLY A 26 -11.44 15.19 9.27
N LEU A 27 -11.51 16.00 8.20
CA LEU A 27 -10.68 15.83 7.01
C LEU A 27 -9.17 15.99 7.24
N PRO A 28 -8.68 16.96 8.05
CA PRO A 28 -7.23 17.12 8.27
C PRO A 28 -6.57 15.86 8.84
N LEU A 29 -7.28 15.16 9.75
CA LEU A 29 -6.79 13.91 10.32
C LEU A 29 -6.71 12.80 9.25
N GLN A 30 -7.73 12.66 8.40
CA GLN A 30 -7.70 11.69 7.31
C GLN A 30 -6.57 11.97 6.31
N ARG A 31 -6.34 13.24 5.95
CA ARG A 31 -5.23 13.66 5.09
C ARG A 31 -3.88 13.28 5.68
N ALA A 32 -3.66 13.60 6.96
CA ALA A 32 -2.42 13.29 7.67
C ALA A 32 -2.18 11.78 7.72
N LEU A 33 -3.20 10.99 8.11
CA LEU A 33 -3.10 9.52 8.15
C LEU A 33 -2.80 8.94 6.77
N ASN A 34 -3.44 9.46 5.72
CA ASN A 34 -3.27 8.94 4.36
C ASN A 34 -1.88 9.28 3.79
N LEU A 35 -1.40 10.51 4.00
CA LEU A 35 -0.03 10.89 3.63
C LEU A 35 1.00 10.05 4.37
N LEU A 36 0.87 9.90 5.69
CA LEU A 36 1.79 9.10 6.50
C LEU A 36 1.82 7.63 6.04
N THR A 37 0.64 7.05 5.77
CA THR A 37 0.53 5.68 5.26
C THR A 37 1.21 5.54 3.91
N THR A 38 0.94 6.46 2.98
CA THR A 38 1.48 6.40 1.61
C THR A 38 3.00 6.60 1.59
N ILE A 39 3.53 7.52 2.42
CA ILE A 39 4.99 7.70 2.59
C ILE A 39 5.63 6.44 3.18
N THR A 40 5.00 5.84 4.18
CA THR A 40 5.48 4.58 4.78
C THR A 40 5.54 3.47 3.73
N LEU A 41 4.53 3.38 2.87
CA LEU A 41 4.51 2.42 1.77
C LEU A 41 5.63 2.68 0.76
N VAL A 42 5.92 3.92 0.39
CA VAL A 42 7.08 4.24 -0.47
C VAL A 42 8.38 3.70 0.15
N VAL A 43 8.61 3.94 1.44
CA VAL A 43 9.81 3.46 2.15
C VAL A 43 9.90 1.93 2.12
N ILE A 44 8.78 1.24 2.37
CA ILE A 44 8.71 -0.23 2.32
C ILE A 44 9.01 -0.73 0.91
N SER A 45 8.40 -0.12 -0.12
CA SER A 45 8.61 -0.52 -1.52
C SER A 45 10.06 -0.35 -1.97
N VAL A 46 10.76 0.69 -1.50
CA VAL A 46 12.21 0.85 -1.73
C VAL A 46 12.98 -0.31 -1.09
N GLY A 47 12.67 -0.66 0.16
CA GLY A 47 13.29 -1.79 0.84
C GLY A 47 13.05 -3.13 0.13
N LEU A 48 11.84 -3.37 -0.39
CA LEU A 48 11.52 -4.57 -1.17
C LEU A 48 12.30 -4.62 -2.49
N LEU A 49 12.42 -3.50 -3.20
CA LEU A 49 13.18 -3.43 -4.45
C LEU A 49 14.67 -3.67 -4.22
N MET A 50 15.25 -3.11 -3.14
CA MET A 50 16.63 -3.40 -2.76
C MET A 50 16.85 -4.88 -2.45
N HIS A 51 15.86 -5.54 -1.84
CA HIS A 51 15.95 -6.96 -1.52
C HIS A 51 15.90 -7.85 -2.78
N ALA A 52 15.11 -7.47 -3.79
CA ALA A 52 15.01 -8.18 -5.06
C ALA A 52 16.06 -7.76 -6.11
N ALA A 53 17.01 -6.88 -5.75
CA ALA A 53 17.94 -6.27 -6.70
C ALA A 53 19.00 -7.25 -7.23
N ASP A 54 19.38 -8.25 -6.44
CA ASP A 54 20.36 -9.29 -6.78
C ASP A 54 19.78 -10.40 -7.67
N GLY A 55 18.50 -10.31 -8.04
CA GLY A 55 17.80 -11.31 -8.84
C GLY A 55 17.24 -12.48 -8.02
N SER A 56 17.36 -12.43 -6.69
CA SER A 56 16.64 -13.35 -5.81
C SER A 56 15.13 -13.06 -5.85
N TYR A 57 14.33 -14.09 -5.58
CA TYR A 57 12.90 -13.95 -5.38
C TYR A 57 12.52 -14.37 -3.96
N GLY A 58 11.64 -13.61 -3.34
CA GLY A 58 11.06 -13.91 -2.03
C GLY A 58 9.71 -14.61 -2.18
N VAL A 59 9.43 -15.57 -1.32
CA VAL A 59 8.16 -16.29 -1.30
C VAL A 59 7.53 -16.17 0.07
N TYR A 60 6.27 -15.74 0.12
CA TYR A 60 5.49 -15.69 1.36
C TYR A 60 4.24 -16.56 1.22
N THR A 61 4.16 -17.64 1.99
CA THR A 61 3.01 -18.55 2.03
C THR A 61 2.00 -18.08 3.07
N LEU A 62 0.81 -17.68 2.60
CA LEU A 62 -0.27 -17.25 3.48
C LEU A 62 -0.86 -18.47 4.21
N GLY A 63 -0.91 -18.41 5.54
CA GLY A 63 -1.48 -19.49 6.37
C GLY A 63 -0.65 -20.77 6.45
N ASN A 64 0.59 -20.77 5.93
CA ASN A 64 1.52 -21.90 5.97
C ASN A 64 1.00 -23.19 5.29
N TRP A 65 0.09 -23.05 4.33
CA TRP A 65 -0.35 -24.16 3.49
C TRP A 65 0.70 -24.43 2.41
N ALA A 66 1.05 -25.70 2.20
CA ALA A 66 1.96 -26.10 1.13
C ALA A 66 1.33 -25.88 -0.25
N ALA A 67 2.15 -25.57 -1.26
CA ALA A 67 1.73 -25.60 -2.65
C ALA A 67 1.18 -27.02 -3.00
N PRO A 68 0.18 -27.14 -3.89
CA PRO A 68 -0.40 -26.12 -4.78
C PRO A 68 -1.64 -25.39 -4.20
N PHE A 69 -2.01 -25.62 -2.94
CA PHE A 69 -3.29 -25.11 -2.39
C PHE A 69 -3.15 -23.79 -1.60
N GLY A 70 -1.93 -23.41 -1.23
CA GLY A 70 -1.67 -22.17 -0.49
C GLY A 70 -1.72 -20.91 -1.37
N ILE A 71 -2.15 -19.79 -0.79
CA ILE A 71 -1.98 -18.46 -1.41
C ILE A 71 -0.52 -18.05 -1.21
N VAL A 72 0.19 -17.81 -2.31
CA VAL A 72 1.62 -17.50 -2.28
C VAL A 72 1.85 -16.12 -2.88
N LEU A 73 2.42 -15.22 -2.10
CA LEU A 73 2.92 -13.94 -2.60
C LEU A 73 4.37 -14.13 -3.03
N VAL A 74 4.65 -13.86 -4.30
CA VAL A 74 5.99 -13.92 -4.86
C VAL A 74 6.49 -12.50 -5.07
N LEU A 75 7.63 -12.19 -4.47
CA LEU A 75 8.35 -10.95 -4.67
C LEU A 75 9.53 -11.23 -5.59
N ASP A 76 9.42 -10.80 -6.85
CA ASP A 76 10.56 -10.70 -7.76
C ASP A 76 10.90 -9.21 -8.02
N ARG A 77 11.93 -8.98 -8.82
CA ARG A 77 12.39 -7.63 -9.16
C ARG A 77 11.34 -6.82 -9.92
N LEU A 78 10.54 -7.44 -10.78
CA LEU A 78 9.50 -6.77 -11.55
C LEU A 78 8.35 -6.35 -10.63
N SER A 79 7.83 -7.25 -9.81
CA SER A 79 6.78 -6.96 -8.83
C SER A 79 7.23 -5.89 -7.83
N ALA A 80 8.47 -5.96 -7.33
CA ALA A 80 9.01 -4.93 -6.45
C ALA A 80 9.08 -3.55 -7.12
N MET A 81 9.46 -3.49 -8.42
CA MET A 81 9.47 -2.26 -9.20
C MET A 81 8.06 -1.71 -9.42
N MET A 82 7.09 -2.57 -9.72
CA MET A 82 5.69 -2.18 -9.93
C MET A 82 5.04 -1.63 -8.66
N VAL A 83 5.33 -2.25 -7.52
CA VAL A 83 4.86 -1.78 -6.20
C VAL A 83 5.48 -0.41 -5.88
N LEU A 84 6.78 -0.20 -6.13
CA LEU A 84 7.41 1.11 -5.95
C LEU A 84 6.82 2.17 -6.89
N LEU A 85 6.67 1.86 -8.17
CA LEU A 85 6.09 2.77 -9.16
C LEU A 85 4.67 3.19 -8.76
N THR A 86 3.85 2.23 -8.33
CA THR A 86 2.49 2.50 -7.84
C THR A 86 2.51 3.44 -6.64
N MET A 87 3.41 3.24 -5.67
CA MET A 87 3.48 4.10 -4.49
C MET A 87 3.95 5.53 -4.79
N LEU A 88 4.88 5.71 -5.74
CA LEU A 88 5.31 7.04 -6.18
C LEU A 88 4.18 7.80 -6.87
N LEU A 89 3.46 7.13 -7.78
CA LEU A 89 2.29 7.71 -8.45
C LEU A 89 1.17 8.02 -7.45
N ALA A 90 0.92 7.12 -6.50
CA ALA A 90 -0.06 7.32 -5.44
C ALA A 90 0.29 8.53 -4.58
N LEU A 91 1.55 8.70 -4.18
CA LEU A 91 1.98 9.86 -3.40
C LEU A 91 1.74 11.17 -4.15
N GLY A 92 2.10 11.23 -5.43
CA GLY A 92 1.85 12.39 -6.28
C GLY A 92 0.35 12.69 -6.47
N ALA A 93 -0.45 11.66 -6.75
CA ALA A 93 -1.89 11.78 -6.93
C ALA A 93 -2.60 12.24 -5.64
N LEU A 94 -2.21 11.67 -4.48
CA LEU A 94 -2.75 12.05 -3.19
C LEU A 94 -2.39 13.50 -2.83
N TRP A 95 -1.12 13.88 -3.03
CA TRP A 95 -0.68 15.25 -2.82
C TRP A 95 -1.49 16.24 -3.65
N TYR A 96 -1.65 15.95 -4.95
CA TYR A 96 -2.45 16.77 -5.86
C TYR A 96 -3.92 16.88 -5.41
N ALA A 97 -4.54 15.76 -5.04
CA ALA A 97 -5.94 15.75 -4.58
C ALA A 97 -6.14 16.60 -3.32
N ILE A 98 -5.18 16.54 -2.39
CA ILE A 98 -5.19 17.34 -1.16
C ILE A 98 -4.95 18.83 -1.46
N SER A 99 -3.98 19.16 -2.31
CA SER A 99 -3.63 20.56 -2.62
C SER A 99 -4.70 21.30 -3.41
N THR A 100 -5.52 20.55 -4.16
CA THR A 100 -6.62 21.10 -4.99
C THR A 100 -7.99 20.95 -4.33
N ASP A 101 -8.06 20.44 -3.10
CA ASP A 101 -9.31 20.15 -2.37
C ASP A 101 -10.28 19.22 -3.14
N ILE A 102 -9.78 18.43 -4.10
CA ILE A 102 -10.60 17.47 -4.85
C ILE A 102 -11.05 16.32 -3.94
N ASP A 103 -10.22 15.95 -2.96
CA ASP A 103 -10.52 14.93 -1.94
C ASP A 103 -11.77 15.28 -1.10
N ARG A 104 -12.14 16.57 -0.98
CA ARG A 104 -13.36 17.03 -0.30
C ARG A 104 -14.64 16.64 -1.03
N LYS A 105 -14.57 16.40 -2.33
CA LYS A 105 -15.76 16.12 -3.16
C LYS A 105 -16.29 14.70 -2.95
N GLY A 106 -15.48 13.79 -2.40
CA GLY A 106 -15.87 12.41 -2.12
C GLY A 106 -15.97 12.12 -0.63
N ALA A 107 -17.13 11.65 -0.16
CA ALA A 107 -17.37 11.37 1.26
C ALA A 107 -16.41 10.34 1.88
N HIS A 108 -15.82 9.46 1.06
CA HIS A 108 -14.92 8.38 1.48
C HIS A 108 -13.62 8.36 0.67
N PHE A 109 -13.19 9.50 0.13
CA PHE A 109 -12.03 9.59 -0.77
C PHE A 109 -10.79 8.88 -0.20
N HIS A 110 -10.34 9.22 1.01
CA HIS A 110 -9.11 8.67 1.57
C HIS A 110 -9.19 7.17 1.89
N VAL A 111 -10.38 6.70 2.29
CA VAL A 111 -10.64 5.28 2.54
C VAL A 111 -10.54 4.49 1.24
N LEU A 112 -11.28 4.93 0.22
CA LEU A 112 -11.28 4.29 -1.10
C LEU A 112 -9.92 4.35 -1.78
N PHE A 113 -9.17 5.44 -1.57
CA PHE A 113 -7.80 5.57 -2.05
C PHE A 113 -6.90 4.46 -1.50
N GLN A 114 -6.95 4.21 -0.19
CA GLN A 114 -6.16 3.11 0.41
C GLN A 114 -6.66 1.72 -0.05
N PHE A 115 -7.97 1.50 -0.17
CA PHE A 115 -8.48 0.23 -0.71
C PHE A 115 -8.09 0.00 -2.18
N GLN A 116 -7.96 1.05 -2.99
CA GLN A 116 -7.43 0.96 -4.34
C GLN A 116 -5.95 0.55 -4.32
N LEU A 117 -5.14 1.13 -3.43
CA LEU A 117 -3.73 0.73 -3.26
C LEU A 117 -3.59 -0.71 -2.79
N LEU A 118 -4.46 -1.17 -1.88
CA LEU A 118 -4.55 -2.58 -1.49
C LEU A 118 -4.77 -3.49 -2.70
N GLY A 119 -5.73 -3.14 -3.56
CA GLY A 119 -6.04 -3.93 -4.75
C GLY A 119 -4.89 -3.96 -5.75
N LEU A 120 -4.26 -2.80 -6.00
CA LEU A 120 -3.13 -2.69 -6.93
C LEU A 120 -1.88 -3.42 -6.45
N ASN A 121 -1.59 -3.36 -5.14
CA ASN A 121 -0.41 -4.02 -4.57
C ASN A 121 -0.56 -5.54 -4.40
N GLY A 122 -1.80 -6.05 -4.47
CA GLY A 122 -2.10 -7.48 -4.35
C GLY A 122 -2.35 -8.20 -5.67
N ALA A 123 -2.29 -7.48 -6.80
CA ALA A 123 -2.47 -8.01 -8.16
C ALA A 123 -1.16 -8.54 -8.74
#